data_AF-A0A7X8U9K7-F1
#
_entry.id   AF-A0A7X8U9K7-F1
#
_cell.length_a   1.000
_cell.length_b   1.000
_cell.length_c   1.000
_cell.angle_alpha   90.00
_cell.angle_beta   90.00
_cell.angle_gamma   90.00
#
_symmetry.space_group_name_H-M   'P 1'
#
loop_
_entity.id
_entity.type
_entity.pdbx_description
1 polymer ?
#
loop_
_entity_poly.entity_id
_entity_poly.type
_entity_poly.pdbx_seq_one_letter_code
_entity_poly.pdbx_strand_id
1 'polypeptide(L)'
;MSHLTQNLIGKKALLLVLADQEPEPENGAVMEKLPWRYCLGKVGAMEAHKVVAAIETAAKKNGIINPDVYREIHALYHAIVEAIEGVTRGQIQLGSVLRTVGLRFSIIRGNPYDTPEEGEWIAVALYGTIGAPVKGLEHEVVGLGINHL
;
A
#
# COMPACT_ATOMS: atom_id res chain seq x y z
N MET A 1 -18.01 19.42 10.04
CA MET A 1 -16.89 18.78 9.33
C MET A 1 -17.51 17.74 8.41
N SER A 2 -17.29 17.83 7.10
CA SER A 2 -18.03 17.08 6.07
C SER A 2 -17.69 15.58 6.09
N HIS A 3 -18.62 14.74 5.63
CA HIS A 3 -18.49 13.28 5.53
C HIS A 3 -17.22 12.79 4.82
N LEU A 4 -16.59 13.62 3.97
CA LEU A 4 -15.26 13.40 3.38
C LEU A 4 -14.17 13.02 4.40
N THR A 5 -14.31 13.42 5.66
CA THR A 5 -13.30 13.12 6.69
C THR A 5 -13.30 11.65 7.16
N GLN A 6 -14.42 10.92 6.96
CA GLN A 6 -14.57 9.53 7.44
C GLN A 6 -14.06 8.49 6.42
N ASN A 7 -14.15 8.77 5.12
CA ASN A 7 -13.86 7.81 4.05
C ASN A 7 -12.51 8.05 3.34
N LEU A 8 -11.49 8.51 4.07
CA LEU A 8 -10.16 8.77 3.51
C LEU A 8 -9.36 7.47 3.33
N ILE A 9 -9.52 6.81 2.18
CA ILE A 9 -8.86 5.52 1.88
C ILE A 9 -7.33 5.56 2.03
N GLY A 10 -6.68 6.62 1.53
CA GLY A 10 -5.23 6.79 1.65
C GLY A 10 -4.77 6.97 3.10
N LYS A 11 -5.47 7.80 3.88
CA LYS A 11 -5.19 7.99 5.31
C LYS A 11 -5.33 6.67 6.06
N LYS A 12 -6.40 5.92 5.78
CA LYS A 12 -6.66 4.62 6.38
C LYS A 12 -5.59 3.59 6.01
N ALA A 13 -5.12 3.57 4.76
CA ALA A 13 -4.02 2.70 4.33
C ALA A 13 -2.72 3.03 5.08
N LEU A 14 -2.41 4.32 5.24
CA LEU A 14 -1.26 4.78 6.03
C LEU A 14 -1.37 4.40 7.51
N LEU A 15 -2.51 4.67 8.15
CA LEU A 15 -2.73 4.27 9.54
C LEU A 15 -2.62 2.75 9.74
N LEU A 16 -3.12 1.98 8.78
CA LEU A 16 -3.07 0.52 8.80
C LEU A 16 -1.64 -0.01 8.67
N VAL A 17 -0.79 0.59 7.83
CA VAL A 17 0.61 0.16 7.69
C VAL A 17 1.47 0.60 8.89
N LEU A 18 1.11 1.70 9.54
CA LEU A 18 1.78 2.25 10.72
C LEU A 18 1.36 1.57 12.04
N ALA A 19 0.21 0.90 12.08
CA ALA A 19 -0.25 0.20 13.28
C ALA A 19 0.76 -0.89 13.70
N ASP A 20 1.20 -0.87 14.96
CA ASP A 20 2.20 -1.82 15.50
C ASP A 20 1.66 -3.26 15.60
N GLN A 21 0.34 -3.41 15.68
CA GLN A 21 -0.36 -4.69 15.70
C GLN A 21 -1.24 -4.81 14.45
N GLU A 22 -1.34 -6.03 13.90
CA GLU A 22 -2.41 -6.30 12.95
C GLU A 22 -3.73 -5.99 13.65
N PRO A 23 -4.62 -5.19 13.04
CA PRO A 23 -5.87 -4.83 13.69
C PRO A 23 -6.65 -6.12 13.96
N GLU A 24 -6.80 -6.49 15.23
CA GLU A 24 -7.74 -7.53 15.60
C GLU A 24 -9.13 -7.12 15.11
N PRO A 25 -9.95 -8.06 14.60
CA PRO A 25 -11.28 -7.75 14.08
C PRO A 25 -12.20 -7.03 15.10
N GLU A 26 -11.88 -7.13 16.39
CA GLU A 26 -12.59 -6.46 17.49
C GLU A 26 -12.03 -5.06 17.83
N ASN A 27 -10.75 -4.79 17.54
CA ASN A 27 -10.07 -3.51 17.81
C ASN A 27 -10.19 -2.50 16.64
N GLY A 28 -11.32 -2.54 15.93
CA GLY A 28 -11.68 -1.77 14.71
C GLY A 28 -11.73 -0.24 14.84
N ALA A 29 -10.71 0.38 15.45
CA ALA A 29 -10.59 1.84 15.55
C ALA A 29 -10.03 2.46 14.26
N VAL A 30 -9.13 1.78 13.53
CA VAL A 30 -8.54 2.30 12.28
C VAL A 30 -9.46 2.02 11.08
N MET A 31 -9.99 0.79 11.05
CA MET A 31 -11.07 0.39 10.16
C MET A 31 -12.37 0.43 10.97
N GLU A 32 -12.98 1.61 11.09
CA GLU A 32 -14.43 1.70 11.35
C GLU A 32 -15.16 0.73 10.40
N LYS A 33 -16.37 0.26 10.74
CA LYS A 33 -17.22 -0.76 10.07
C LYS A 33 -17.53 -0.56 8.56
N LEU A 34 -16.58 -0.07 7.77
CA LEU A 34 -16.65 0.14 6.34
C LEU A 34 -16.46 -1.22 5.65
N PRO A 35 -17.26 -1.53 4.62
CA PRO A 35 -17.22 -2.80 3.91
C PRO A 35 -16.04 -2.89 2.93
N TRP A 36 -14.86 -2.43 3.35
CA TRP A 36 -13.67 -2.36 2.50
C TRP A 36 -12.78 -3.57 2.71
N ARG A 37 -12.22 -4.06 1.61
CA ARG A 37 -11.28 -5.18 1.63
C ARG A 37 -9.88 -4.63 1.85
N TYR A 38 -9.08 -5.30 2.67
CA TYR A 38 -7.70 -4.92 2.88
C TYR A 38 -6.80 -6.13 3.09
N CYS A 39 -5.51 -5.95 2.84
CA CYS A 39 -4.50 -6.90 3.27
C CYS A 39 -3.22 -6.19 3.70
N LEU A 40 -2.45 -6.85 4.56
CA LEU A 40 -1.15 -6.41 5.04
C LEU A 40 -0.05 -7.34 4.54
N GLY A 41 1.16 -6.83 4.47
CA GLY A 41 2.34 -7.65 4.17
C GLY A 41 3.65 -6.95 4.47
N LYS A 42 4.75 -7.66 4.22
CA LYS A 42 6.12 -7.20 4.44
C LYS A 42 7.01 -7.67 3.29
N VAL A 43 7.98 -6.86 2.90
CA VAL A 43 8.96 -7.19 1.85
C VAL A 43 10.29 -6.50 2.12
N GLY A 44 11.38 -7.25 2.01
CA GLY A 44 12.75 -6.71 1.97
C GLY A 44 13.33 -6.92 0.58
N ALA A 45 13.87 -5.87 -0.04
CA ALA A 45 14.37 -5.97 -1.41
C ALA A 45 15.45 -4.93 -1.74
N MET A 46 16.39 -5.36 -2.59
CA MET A 46 17.26 -4.48 -3.36
C MET A 46 16.73 -4.25 -4.78
N GLU A 47 15.63 -4.89 -5.17
CA GLU A 47 15.09 -4.79 -6.52
C GLU A 47 13.62 -4.37 -6.46
N ALA A 48 13.27 -3.28 -7.14
CA ALA A 48 11.91 -2.72 -7.07
C ALA A 48 10.86 -3.72 -7.56
N HIS A 49 11.18 -4.53 -8.58
CA HIS A 49 10.27 -5.55 -9.09
C HIS A 49 9.89 -6.61 -8.04
N LYS A 50 10.73 -6.86 -7.02
CA LYS A 50 10.38 -7.78 -5.92
C LYS A 50 9.37 -7.16 -4.96
N VAL A 51 9.42 -5.84 -4.76
CA VAL A 51 8.40 -5.10 -4.00
C VAL A 51 7.06 -5.18 -4.72
N VAL A 52 7.06 -4.90 -6.03
CA VAL A 52 5.86 -5.01 -6.88
C VAL A 52 5.27 -6.42 -6.81
N ALA A 53 6.08 -7.45 -7.07
CA ALA A 53 5.62 -8.84 -7.07
C ALA A 53 5.08 -9.29 -5.70
N ALA A 54 5.68 -8.85 -4.60
CA ALA A 54 5.21 -9.19 -3.25
C ALA A 54 3.82 -8.60 -2.98
N ILE A 55 3.59 -7.34 -3.35
CA ILE A 55 2.31 -6.66 -3.16
C ILE A 55 1.24 -7.28 -4.06
N GLU A 56 1.55 -7.51 -5.34
CA GLU A 56 0.63 -8.15 -6.29
C GLU A 56 0.24 -9.57 -5.85
N THR A 57 1.21 -10.36 -5.37
CA THR A 57 0.96 -11.72 -4.84
C THR A 57 0.03 -11.67 -3.63
N ALA A 58 0.27 -10.74 -2.70
CA ALA A 58 -0.57 -10.58 -1.53
C ALA A 58 -1.99 -10.13 -1.90
N ALA A 59 -2.14 -9.19 -2.84
CA ALA A 59 -3.44 -8.71 -3.30
C ALA A 59 -4.27 -9.82 -3.94
N LYS A 60 -3.65 -10.64 -4.80
CA LYS A 60 -4.31 -11.79 -5.45
C LYS A 60 -4.69 -12.86 -4.43
N LYS A 61 -3.76 -13.25 -3.55
CA LYS A 61 -3.98 -14.30 -2.54
C LYS A 61 -5.11 -13.95 -1.57
N ASN A 62 -5.25 -12.67 -1.22
CA ASN A 62 -6.28 -12.20 -0.28
C ASN A 62 -7.57 -11.69 -0.96
N GLY A 63 -7.72 -11.89 -2.28
CA GLY A 63 -8.95 -11.49 -2.98
C GLY A 63 -9.20 -9.98 -3.03
N ILE A 64 -8.14 -9.17 -2.90
CA ILE A 64 -8.22 -7.72 -3.07
C ILE A 64 -8.42 -7.38 -4.55
N ILE A 65 -7.76 -8.12 -5.44
CA ILE A 65 -7.95 -8.03 -6.89
C ILE A 65 -8.22 -9.40 -7.49
N ASN A 66 -8.91 -9.42 -8.63
CA ASN A 66 -9.10 -10.60 -9.45
C ASN A 66 -7.88 -10.79 -10.40
N PRO A 67 -7.14 -11.91 -10.30
CA PRO A 67 -5.97 -12.17 -11.14
C PRO A 67 -6.30 -12.34 -12.64
N ASP A 68 -7.56 -12.61 -12.99
CA ASP A 68 -7.98 -12.79 -14.37
C ASP A 68 -8.45 -11.48 -15.03
N VAL A 69 -8.54 -10.39 -14.26
CA VAL A 69 -9.01 -9.09 -14.75
C VAL A 69 -7.83 -8.12 -14.87
N TYR A 70 -7.36 -7.93 -16.10
CA TYR A 70 -6.22 -7.04 -16.38
C TYR A 70 -6.42 -5.61 -15.86
N ARG A 71 -7.65 -5.08 -15.90
CA ARG A 71 -7.97 -3.74 -15.38
C ARG A 71 -7.60 -3.60 -13.91
N GLU A 72 -7.89 -4.60 -13.09
CA GLU A 72 -7.57 -4.55 -11.65
C GLU A 72 -6.07 -4.70 -11.39
N ILE A 73 -5.38 -5.54 -12.17
CA ILE A 73 -3.92 -5.68 -12.13
C ILE A 73 -3.26 -4.35 -12.51
N HIS A 74 -3.72 -3.72 -13.59
CA HIS A 74 -3.18 -2.46 -14.09
C HIS A 74 -3.40 -1.32 -13.08
N ALA A 75 -4.59 -1.23 -12.49
CA ALA A 75 -4.90 -0.24 -11.45
C ALA A 75 -3.99 -0.41 -10.23
N LEU A 76 -3.84 -1.65 -9.73
CA LEU A 76 -2.96 -1.97 -8.62
C LEU A 76 -1.49 -1.66 -8.95
N TYR A 77 -1.03 -2.03 -10.15
CA TYR A 77 0.35 -1.80 -10.57
C TYR A 77 0.73 -0.32 -10.49
N HIS A 78 -0.10 0.58 -11.05
CA HIS A 78 0.18 2.02 -11.00
C HIS A 78 0.11 2.57 -9.57
N ALA A 79 -0.83 2.10 -8.75
CA ALA A 79 -0.86 2.47 -7.33
C ALA A 79 0.42 2.00 -6.58
N ILE A 80 0.97 0.84 -6.93
CA ILE A 80 2.26 0.38 -6.38
C ILE A 80 3.40 1.29 -6.84
N VAL A 81 3.46 1.63 -8.13
CA VAL A 81 4.52 2.46 -8.71
C VAL A 81 4.55 3.82 -8.03
N GLU A 82 3.41 4.50 -7.90
CA GLU A 82 3.29 5.77 -7.17
C GLU A 82 3.77 5.65 -5.72
N ALA A 83 3.38 4.57 -5.02
CA ALA A 83 3.84 4.35 -3.65
C ALA A 83 5.37 4.16 -3.58
N ILE A 84 5.97 3.46 -4.55
CA ILE A 84 7.43 3.28 -4.64
C ILE A 84 8.14 4.60 -4.94
N GLU A 85 7.54 5.51 -5.72
CA GLU A 85 8.09 6.85 -5.92
C GLU A 85 8.20 7.62 -4.60
N GLY A 86 7.20 7.52 -3.72
CA GLY A 86 7.27 8.09 -2.37
C GLY A 86 8.41 7.51 -1.52
N VAL A 87 8.67 6.20 -1.62
CA VAL A 87 9.78 5.53 -0.94
C VAL A 87 11.14 5.98 -1.50
N THR A 88 11.25 6.08 -2.82
CA THR A 88 12.51 6.30 -3.53
C THR A 88 12.87 7.78 -3.70
N ARG A 89 11.88 8.69 -3.60
CA ARG A 89 11.97 10.16 -3.63
C ARG A 89 12.70 10.69 -4.85
N GLY A 90 12.32 10.18 -6.02
CA GLY A 90 12.96 10.50 -7.29
C GLY A 90 12.96 9.27 -8.19
N GLN A 91 14.14 8.82 -8.61
CA GLN A 91 14.24 7.65 -9.48
C GLN A 91 13.96 6.34 -8.74
N ILE A 92 13.15 5.48 -9.35
CA ILE A 92 12.85 4.12 -8.86
C ILE A 92 14.08 3.23 -9.08
N GLN A 93 15.03 3.33 -8.16
CA GLN A 93 16.28 2.59 -8.14
C GLN A 93 16.55 2.08 -6.73
N LEU A 94 17.13 0.90 -6.56
CA LEU A 94 17.46 0.37 -5.23
C LEU A 94 18.90 -0.17 -5.26
N GLY A 95 19.09 -1.43 -5.61
CA GLY A 95 20.38 -2.09 -5.68
C GLY A 95 21.34 -1.40 -6.64
N SER A 96 20.83 -0.84 -7.74
CA SER A 96 21.61 -0.06 -8.72
C SER A 96 22.27 1.19 -8.15
N VAL A 97 21.79 1.71 -7.01
CA VAL A 97 22.37 2.86 -6.30
C VAL A 97 22.80 2.48 -4.88
N LEU A 98 23.12 1.19 -4.67
CA LEU A 98 23.63 0.64 -3.41
C LEU A 98 22.71 0.89 -2.20
N ARG A 99 21.39 0.78 -2.39
CA ARG A 99 20.40 0.83 -1.30
C ARG A 99 19.48 -0.38 -1.27
N THR A 100 19.03 -0.73 -0.08
CA THR A 100 18.03 -1.77 0.19
C THR A 100 16.85 -1.16 0.94
N VAL A 101 15.67 -1.78 0.82
CA VAL A 101 14.50 -1.43 1.61
C VAL A 101 14.01 -2.60 2.45
N GLY A 102 13.44 -2.29 3.61
CA GLY A 102 12.63 -3.19 4.42
C GLY A 102 11.28 -2.54 4.68
N LEU A 103 10.23 -2.99 3.98
CA LEU A 103 8.93 -2.33 3.96
C LEU A 103 7.85 -3.22 4.54
N ARG A 104 6.95 -2.62 5.31
CA ARG A 104 5.57 -3.06 5.49
C ARG A 104 4.72 -2.42 4.41
N PHE A 105 3.65 -3.09 4.02
CA PHE A 105 2.68 -2.53 3.11
C PHE A 105 1.25 -2.85 3.55
N SER A 106 0.34 -1.96 3.19
CA SER A 106 -1.10 -2.18 3.27
C SER A 106 -1.74 -1.92 1.91
N ILE A 107 -2.79 -2.67 1.60
CA ILE A 107 -3.61 -2.49 0.41
C ILE A 107 -5.04 -2.36 0.90
N ILE A 108 -5.77 -1.34 0.46
CA ILE A 108 -7.19 -1.16 0.75
C ILE A 108 -7.94 -0.98 -0.56
N ARG A 109 -9.07 -1.67 -0.71
CA ARG A 109 -10.01 -1.52 -1.82
C ARG A 109 -11.41 -1.18 -1.30
N GLY A 110 -12.02 -0.14 -1.85
CA GLY A 110 -13.37 0.29 -1.52
C GLY A 110 -13.74 1.59 -2.22
N ASN A 111 -14.97 2.05 -2.07
CA ASN A 111 -15.40 3.36 -2.57
C ASN A 111 -15.20 4.43 -1.47
N PRO A 112 -14.26 5.38 -1.61
CA PRO A 112 -14.04 6.45 -0.65
C PRO A 112 -14.99 7.66 -0.83
N TYR A 113 -15.86 7.65 -1.83
CA TYR A 113 -16.78 8.74 -2.16
C TYR A 113 -18.19 8.48 -1.63
N ASP A 114 -18.98 9.54 -1.52
CA ASP A 114 -20.39 9.46 -1.11
C ASP A 114 -21.29 8.86 -2.22
N THR A 115 -20.86 9.00 -3.48
CA THR A 115 -21.58 8.57 -4.68
C THR A 115 -21.13 7.16 -5.11
N PRO A 116 -22.06 6.19 -5.22
CA PRO A 116 -21.76 4.85 -5.72
C PRO A 116 -21.16 4.82 -7.13
N GLU A 117 -21.46 5.84 -7.95
CA GLU A 117 -21.04 5.97 -9.34
C GLU A 117 -19.52 6.12 -9.52
N GLU A 118 -18.82 6.61 -8.48
CA GLU A 118 -17.35 6.73 -8.48
C GLU A 118 -16.64 5.37 -8.44
N GLY A 119 -17.38 4.30 -8.15
CA GLY A 119 -16.88 2.94 -8.15
C GLY A 119 -15.87 2.66 -7.03
N GLU A 120 -15.14 1.56 -7.19
CA GLU A 120 -14.09 1.18 -6.23
C GLU A 120 -12.77 1.87 -6.58
N TRP A 121 -12.01 2.16 -5.55
CA TRP A 121 -10.65 2.67 -5.60
C TRP A 121 -9.74 1.75 -4.81
N ILE A 122 -8.46 1.80 -5.12
CA ILE A 122 -7.41 1.07 -4.42
C ILE A 122 -6.35 2.03 -3.90
N ALA A 123 -5.92 1.82 -2.67
CA ALA A 123 -4.80 2.52 -2.06
C ALA A 123 -3.73 1.51 -1.65
N VAL A 124 -2.48 1.81 -1.98
CA VAL A 124 -1.29 1.05 -1.56
C VAL A 124 -0.42 1.97 -0.72
N ALA A 125 -0.22 1.64 0.55
CA ALA A 125 0.69 2.36 1.42
C ALA A 125 1.91 1.51 1.75
N LEU A 126 3.09 2.14 1.72
CA LEU A 126 4.38 1.55 2.07
C LEU A 126 4.97 2.32 3.24
N TYR A 127 5.50 1.61 4.22
CA TYR A 127 6.24 2.22 5.32
C TYR A 127 7.33 1.27 5.82
N GLY A 128 8.51 1.81 6.13
CA GLY A 128 9.61 1.04 6.67
C GLY A 128 10.92 1.79 6.52
N THR A 129 12.00 1.08 6.23
CA THR A 129 13.35 1.67 6.14
C THR A 129 13.94 1.56 4.74
N ILE A 130 14.76 2.55 4.40
CA ILE A 130 15.67 2.55 3.25
C ILE A 130 17.08 2.87 3.75
N GLY A 131 18.09 2.22 3.19
CA GLY A 131 19.46 2.43 3.67
C GLY A 131 20.52 1.75 2.83
N ALA A 132 21.77 1.93 3.24
CA ALA A 132 22.88 1.15 2.72
C ALA A 132 22.64 -0.35 3.00
N PRO A 133 23.29 -1.29 2.28
CA PRO A 133 23.20 -2.73 2.55
C PRO A 133 23.98 -3.13 3.81
N VAL A 134 23.82 -2.37 4.90
CA VAL A 134 24.46 -2.51 6.19
C VAL A 134 23.42 -2.18 7.26
N LYS A 135 23.15 -3.14 8.15
CA LYS A 135 22.17 -2.99 9.23
C LYS A 135 22.49 -1.77 10.09
N GLY A 136 21.49 -0.93 10.36
CA GLY A 136 21.64 0.28 11.16
C GLY A 136 22.12 1.52 10.38
N LEU A 137 22.47 1.39 9.09
CA LEU A 137 22.71 2.54 8.19
C LEU A 137 21.47 2.80 7.32
N GLU A 138 20.34 3.01 7.99
CA GLU A 138 19.02 3.15 7.39
C GLU A 138 18.19 4.23 8.07
N HIS A 139 17.21 4.77 7.36
CA HIS A 139 16.26 5.74 7.90
C HIS A 139 14.85 5.41 7.36
N GLU A 140 13.83 6.01 7.98
CA GLU A 140 12.43 5.74 7.63
C GLU A 140 12.03 6.33 6.27
N VAL A 141 11.06 5.67 5.63
CA VAL A 141 10.43 6.08 4.37
C VAL A 141 8.96 5.73 4.38
N VAL A 142 8.18 6.52 3.63
CA VAL A 142 6.75 6.30 3.42
C VAL A 142 6.40 6.56 1.97
N GLY A 143 5.43 5.82 1.45
CA GLY A 143 4.87 6.03 0.13
C GLY A 143 3.39 5.68 0.10
N LEU A 144 2.63 6.36 -0.74
CA LEU A 144 1.20 6.13 -0.93
C LEU A 144 0.87 6.33 -2.42
N GLY A 145 0.22 5.35 -3.02
CA GLY A 145 -0.37 5.47 -4.35
C GLY A 145 -1.86 5.12 -4.31
N ILE A 146 -2.64 5.80 -5.13
CA ILE A 146 -4.11 5.67 -5.15
C ILE A 146 -4.58 5.64 -6.60
N ASN A 147 -5.43 4.67 -6.94
CA ASN A 147 -5.97 4.58 -8.29
C ASN A 147 -7.43 4.09 -8.30
N HIS A 148 -8.15 4.38 -9.38
CA HIS A 148 -9.50 3.87 -9.63
C HIS A 148 -9.44 2.42 -10.13
N LEU A 149 -10.45 1.60 -9.80
CA LEU A 149 -10.51 0.17 -10.14
C LEU A 149 -11.51 -0.17 -11.23
#